data_AF-A0A1B6LL32-F1
#
_entry.id   AF-A0A1B6LL32-F1
#
_cell.length_a   1.000
_cell.length_b   1.000
_cell.length_c   1.000
_cell.angle_alpha   90.00
_cell.angle_beta   90.00
_cell.angle_gamma   90.00
#
_symmetry.space_group_name_H-M   'P 1'
#
loop_
_entity.id
_entity.type
_entity.pdbx_description
1 polymer ?
#
loop_
_entity_poly.entity_id
_entity_poly.type
_entity_poly.pdbx_seq_one_letter_code
_entity_poly.pdbx_strand_id
1 'polypeptide(L)'
;EGGSPETQKLNRETFKTVVSGNLVLISRAFRNNFIIPDFQGFTKYIEEFYWKCKTNSEGKVASYIPQLARMNPDYWGISVCTIDGQRFSIGDATIPFTLQSCSKPLTYGIALETLGQEVVHGFVGQEPSGRNFNELVLDHNKKPHNPMINAGAILVCSLLKTLVEAEMTLAEKFDYTMNYFRRLAGGEYLGFNNAVFLSEREAADRNYALGFYMREHKCYPDKTNLKECMDFYFQCCSMEANCESMSVMAATLANGGICPITEEKVLRPDSIRDVLSLMHSCGMYDYSGQFAFKVGLPAKSGVSGGMLIVIPNVMGICTWSPPLDFMGNSCRGVQFCEELVTVFNFHRYDNLKHATNKKDPRRHKYETKGLSIVNLLFSAASGDLAALRRHKLSGMDMTLCDYDGRTALHLCAAEGHLHCVIFMLEQCGVPHNSKDRWGNTPLNEAMTFGRVQVVHYLKEWAKGLPSEGEPDKPIPSVEATSPLP
;
A
#
# COMPACT_ATOMS: atom_id res chain seq x y z
N GLU A 1 -17.27 -40.73 4.86
CA GLU A 1 -15.96 -40.90 5.51
C GLU A 1 -15.29 -39.53 5.62
N GLY A 2 -15.54 -38.83 6.73
CA GLY A 2 -15.02 -37.47 6.96
C GLY A 2 -13.92 -37.52 8.02
N GLY A 3 -12.69 -37.84 7.60
CA GLY A 3 -11.51 -37.69 8.45
C GLY A 3 -11.06 -36.23 8.44
N SER A 4 -10.60 -35.71 9.60
CA SER A 4 -9.93 -34.40 9.70
C SER A 4 -8.84 -34.28 8.62
N PRO A 5 -8.66 -33.11 7.97
CA PRO A 5 -7.56 -32.90 7.00
C PRO A 5 -6.19 -33.30 7.55
N GLU A 6 -6.00 -33.21 8.88
CA GLU A 6 -4.77 -33.55 9.59
C GLU A 6 -4.51 -35.06 9.66
N THR A 7 -5.54 -35.89 9.53
CA THR A 7 -5.42 -37.36 9.57
C THR A 7 -5.44 -38.01 8.19
N GLN A 8 -5.69 -37.22 7.14
CA GLN A 8 -5.68 -37.71 5.76
C GLN A 8 -4.25 -37.84 5.23
N LYS A 9 -3.85 -39.07 4.90
CA LYS A 9 -2.57 -39.35 4.23
C LYS A 9 -2.80 -39.45 2.73
N LEU A 10 -2.05 -38.67 1.97
CA LEU A 10 -2.04 -38.72 0.50
C LEU A 10 -0.76 -39.42 0.04
N ASN A 11 -0.90 -40.40 -0.86
CA ASN A 11 0.25 -40.95 -1.56
C ASN A 11 0.72 -39.97 -2.65
N ARG A 12 1.93 -40.19 -3.19
CA ARG A 12 2.55 -39.28 -4.19
C ARG A 12 1.72 -39.14 -5.47
N GLU A 13 1.08 -40.21 -5.90
CA GLU A 13 0.28 -40.23 -7.14
C GLU A 13 -0.99 -39.41 -6.97
N THR A 14 -1.74 -39.65 -5.89
CA THR A 14 -2.93 -38.87 -5.54
C THR A 14 -2.57 -37.39 -5.36
N PHE A 15 -1.47 -37.09 -4.66
CA PHE A 15 -1.01 -35.70 -4.50
C PHE A 15 -0.76 -35.03 -5.87
N LYS A 16 -0.01 -35.67 -6.77
CA LYS A 16 0.26 -35.15 -8.11
C LYS A 16 -1.03 -34.92 -8.90
N THR A 17 -1.97 -35.85 -8.86
CA THR A 17 -3.26 -35.73 -9.55
C THR A 17 -4.05 -34.53 -9.02
N VAL A 18 -4.14 -34.37 -7.70
CA VAL A 18 -4.87 -33.27 -7.06
C VAL A 18 -4.28 -31.90 -7.40
N VAL A 19 -2.95 -31.75 -7.36
CA VAL A 19 -2.32 -30.43 -7.59
C VAL A 19 -2.14 -30.08 -9.06
N SER A 20 -2.31 -31.05 -9.98
CA SER A 20 -1.95 -30.91 -11.41
C SER A 20 -2.60 -29.70 -12.08
N GLY A 21 -3.88 -29.43 -11.82
CA GLY A 21 -4.62 -28.31 -12.41
C GLY A 21 -4.16 -26.93 -11.94
N ASN A 22 -3.52 -26.84 -10.77
CA ASN A 22 -3.13 -25.57 -10.13
C ASN A 22 -1.63 -25.53 -9.78
N LEU A 23 -0.82 -26.39 -10.40
CA LEU A 23 0.56 -26.64 -9.99
C LEU A 23 1.44 -25.38 -10.07
N VAL A 24 1.20 -24.51 -11.05
CA VAL A 24 1.96 -23.27 -11.24
C VAL A 24 1.76 -22.33 -10.04
N LEU A 25 0.51 -22.08 -9.64
CA LEU A 25 0.17 -21.23 -8.50
C LEU A 25 0.70 -21.84 -7.19
N ILE A 26 0.45 -23.13 -6.97
CA ILE A 26 0.92 -23.86 -5.78
C ILE A 26 2.45 -23.80 -5.68
N SER A 27 3.15 -24.03 -6.80
CA SER A 27 4.62 -23.96 -6.82
C SER A 27 5.13 -22.55 -6.52
N ARG A 28 4.45 -21.49 -6.97
CA ARG A 28 4.82 -20.11 -6.63
C ARG A 28 4.63 -19.85 -5.12
N ALA A 29 3.50 -20.29 -4.57
CA ALA A 29 3.19 -20.16 -3.15
C ALA A 29 4.26 -20.80 -2.26
N PHE A 30 4.58 -22.09 -2.49
CA PHE A 30 5.54 -22.83 -1.66
C PHE A 30 7.00 -22.42 -1.87
N ARG A 31 7.34 -21.75 -2.98
CA ARG A 31 8.68 -21.18 -3.20
C ARG A 31 8.84 -19.78 -2.61
N ASN A 32 7.79 -19.25 -1.96
CA ASN A 32 7.72 -17.86 -1.50
C ASN A 32 7.84 -16.85 -2.66
N ASN A 33 7.47 -17.22 -3.89
CA ASN A 33 7.54 -16.38 -5.09
C ASN A 33 6.28 -15.53 -5.30
N PHE A 34 5.57 -15.22 -4.21
CA PHE A 34 4.53 -14.21 -4.21
C PHE A 34 5.12 -12.85 -3.88
N ILE A 35 4.40 -11.80 -4.26
CA ILE A 35 4.80 -10.40 -4.12
C ILE A 35 5.13 -10.02 -2.67
N ILE A 36 4.53 -10.71 -1.70
CA ILE A 36 4.94 -10.68 -0.30
C ILE A 36 5.37 -12.10 0.10
N PRO A 37 6.69 -12.41 0.08
CA PRO A 37 7.20 -13.73 0.42
C PRO A 37 6.88 -14.17 1.85
N ASP A 38 7.09 -13.29 2.83
CA ASP A 38 6.78 -13.55 4.25
C ASP A 38 5.44 -12.93 4.64
N PHE A 39 4.35 -13.50 4.12
CA PHE A 39 3.02 -12.97 4.35
C PHE A 39 2.60 -13.05 5.83
N GLN A 40 2.94 -14.12 6.54
CA GLN A 40 2.63 -14.25 7.97
C GLN A 40 3.35 -13.21 8.83
N GLY A 41 4.61 -12.89 8.51
CA GLY A 41 5.34 -11.81 9.17
C GLY A 41 4.72 -10.44 8.87
N PHE A 42 4.28 -10.22 7.62
CA PHE A 42 3.60 -9.01 7.20
C PHE A 42 2.24 -8.82 7.91
N THR A 43 1.41 -9.87 8.02
CA THR A 43 0.08 -9.77 8.64
C THR A 43 0.14 -9.45 10.13
N LYS A 44 1.22 -9.81 10.83
CA LYS A 44 1.44 -9.39 12.23
C LYS A 44 1.55 -7.88 12.37
N TYR A 45 2.19 -7.19 11.43
CA TYR A 45 2.21 -5.72 11.42
C TYR A 45 0.83 -5.14 11.15
N ILE A 46 0.06 -5.74 10.23
CA ILE A 46 -1.32 -5.31 9.97
C ILE A 46 -2.19 -5.47 11.23
N GLU A 47 -2.01 -6.54 11.99
CA GLU A 47 -2.65 -6.75 13.28
C GLU A 47 -2.20 -5.71 14.34
N GLU A 48 -0.91 -5.40 14.44
CA GLU A 48 -0.41 -4.32 15.31
C GLU A 48 -1.06 -2.96 14.98
N PHE A 49 -1.15 -2.62 13.69
CA PHE A 49 -1.81 -1.38 13.26
C PHE A 49 -3.30 -1.40 13.54
N TYR A 50 -3.96 -2.55 13.33
CA TYR A 50 -5.38 -2.72 13.66
C TYR A 50 -5.64 -2.37 15.12
N TRP A 51 -4.88 -2.94 16.05
CA TRP A 51 -5.05 -2.70 17.48
C TRP A 51 -4.73 -1.25 17.89
N LYS A 52 -3.69 -0.65 17.29
CA LYS A 52 -3.34 0.77 17.51
C LYS A 52 -4.43 1.72 17.01
N CYS A 53 -5.07 1.42 15.88
CA CYS A 53 -6.15 2.24 15.34
C CYS A 53 -7.48 2.00 16.07
N LYS A 54 -7.71 0.80 16.63
CA LYS A 54 -8.94 0.49 17.37
C LYS A 54 -9.14 1.41 18.57
N THR A 55 -8.06 1.87 19.22
CA THR A 55 -8.13 2.78 20.37
C THR A 55 -8.50 4.21 20.00
N ASN A 56 -8.45 4.58 18.73
CA ASN A 56 -8.90 5.88 18.27
C ASN A 56 -10.43 5.95 18.28
N SER A 57 -10.97 6.88 19.06
CA SER A 57 -12.42 7.14 19.21
C SER A 57 -12.83 8.51 18.66
N GLU A 58 -11.97 9.16 17.88
CA GLU A 58 -12.26 10.43 17.23
C GLU A 58 -13.29 10.29 16.10
N GLY A 59 -13.87 11.43 15.73
CA GLY A 59 -14.82 11.53 14.62
C GLY A 59 -16.27 11.32 15.03
N LYS A 60 -17.16 11.38 14.04
CA LYS A 60 -18.60 11.20 14.21
C LYS A 60 -19.18 10.37 13.09
N VAL A 61 -20.12 9.50 13.41
CA VAL A 61 -20.87 8.72 12.40
C VAL A 61 -21.67 9.69 11.53
N ALA A 62 -21.68 9.45 10.22
CA ALA A 62 -22.52 10.23 9.30
C ALA A 62 -24.00 10.11 9.68
N SER A 63 -24.65 11.24 9.91
CA SER A 63 -26.00 11.28 10.48
C SER A 63 -27.04 12.00 9.63
N TYR A 64 -26.71 12.37 8.39
CA TYR A 64 -27.62 13.11 7.51
C TYR A 64 -28.75 12.22 6.94
N ILE A 65 -28.56 10.89 6.95
CA ILE A 65 -29.63 9.91 6.71
C ILE A 65 -29.71 8.89 7.86
N PRO A 66 -30.90 8.35 8.17
CA PRO A 66 -31.10 7.45 9.30
C PRO A 66 -30.29 6.14 9.22
N GLN A 67 -30.06 5.62 8.01
CA GLN A 67 -29.39 4.34 7.80
C GLN A 67 -27.90 4.41 8.17
N LEU A 68 -27.24 5.54 7.88
CA LEU A 68 -25.85 5.76 8.30
C LEU A 68 -25.78 6.10 9.79
N ALA A 69 -26.74 6.90 10.30
CA ALA A 69 -26.78 7.33 11.70
C ALA A 69 -26.88 6.15 12.69
N ARG A 70 -27.44 5.02 12.26
CA ARG A 70 -27.63 3.81 13.07
C ARG A 70 -26.39 2.90 13.13
N MET A 71 -25.34 3.20 12.36
CA MET A 71 -24.13 2.38 12.37
C MET A 71 -23.41 2.48 13.72
N ASN A 72 -22.92 1.35 14.22
CA ASN A 72 -22.17 1.33 15.47
C ASN A 72 -20.81 2.04 15.28
N PRO A 73 -20.50 3.10 16.05
CA PRO A 73 -19.21 3.80 15.97
C PRO A 73 -18.00 2.91 16.32
N ASP A 74 -18.22 1.81 17.05
CA ASP A 74 -17.16 0.90 17.45
C ASP A 74 -16.74 -0.07 16.34
N TYR A 75 -17.47 -0.14 15.22
CA TYR A 75 -17.08 -1.01 14.12
C TYR A 75 -15.73 -0.60 13.52
N TRP A 76 -14.85 -1.60 13.38
CA TRP A 76 -13.53 -1.47 12.79
C TRP A 76 -13.15 -2.76 12.07
N GLY A 77 -13.05 -2.70 10.75
CA GLY A 77 -12.64 -3.83 9.91
C GLY A 77 -11.51 -3.46 8.97
N ILE A 78 -10.59 -4.40 8.75
CA ILE A 78 -9.52 -4.28 7.76
C ILE A 78 -9.47 -5.57 6.94
N SER A 79 -9.30 -5.44 5.64
CA SER A 79 -8.97 -6.57 4.77
C SER A 79 -7.91 -6.18 3.75
N VAL A 80 -7.00 -7.10 3.48
CA VAL A 80 -5.88 -6.98 2.55
C VAL A 80 -5.98 -8.11 1.52
N CYS A 81 -5.76 -7.78 0.26
CA CYS A 81 -5.62 -8.73 -0.84
C CYS A 81 -4.41 -8.34 -1.70
N THR A 82 -3.42 -9.23 -1.85
CA THR A 82 -2.26 -8.98 -2.71
C THR A 82 -2.58 -9.24 -4.17
N ILE A 83 -1.74 -8.74 -5.08
CA ILE A 83 -1.89 -9.00 -6.52
C ILE A 83 -1.72 -10.49 -6.89
N ASP A 84 -1.15 -11.30 -5.98
CA ASP A 84 -1.03 -12.76 -6.12
C ASP A 84 -2.13 -13.53 -5.36
N GLY A 85 -3.13 -12.83 -4.84
CA GLY A 85 -4.29 -13.45 -4.17
C GLY A 85 -4.07 -13.85 -2.71
N GLN A 86 -2.97 -13.43 -2.07
CA GLN A 86 -2.79 -13.62 -0.63
C GLN A 86 -3.74 -12.70 0.13
N ARG A 87 -4.45 -13.20 1.13
CA ARG A 87 -5.52 -12.46 1.82
C ARG A 87 -5.41 -12.55 3.33
N PHE A 88 -5.75 -11.45 3.99
CA PHE A 88 -5.83 -11.37 5.45
C PHE A 88 -6.90 -10.35 5.84
N SER A 89 -7.75 -10.71 6.79
CA SER A 89 -8.84 -9.88 7.30
C SER A 89 -8.83 -9.91 8.83
N ILE A 90 -9.16 -8.80 9.47
CA ILE A 90 -9.25 -8.68 10.93
C ILE A 90 -10.36 -7.70 11.33
N GLY A 91 -11.01 -7.98 12.47
CA GLY A 91 -12.10 -7.17 13.02
C GLY A 91 -13.43 -7.40 12.30
N ASP A 92 -14.21 -6.33 12.16
CA ASP A 92 -15.56 -6.33 11.58
C ASP A 92 -15.55 -6.40 10.03
N ALA A 93 -14.61 -7.15 9.45
CA ALA A 93 -14.28 -7.13 8.03
C ALA A 93 -15.37 -7.73 7.12
N THR A 94 -16.23 -8.60 7.64
CA THR A 94 -17.29 -9.27 6.87
C THR A 94 -18.63 -8.55 6.93
N ILE A 95 -18.77 -7.52 7.79
CA ILE A 95 -20.01 -6.76 7.92
C ILE A 95 -20.25 -5.95 6.63
N PRO A 96 -21.43 -6.09 5.99
CA PRO A 96 -21.79 -5.29 4.83
C PRO A 96 -21.98 -3.81 5.16
N PHE A 97 -21.53 -2.94 4.28
CA PHE A 97 -21.77 -1.50 4.30
C PHE A 97 -21.91 -0.95 2.89
N THR A 98 -22.55 0.21 2.73
CA THR A 98 -22.71 0.84 1.42
C THR A 98 -21.41 1.46 0.93
N LEU A 99 -21.10 1.28 -0.36
CA LEU A 99 -19.87 1.77 -0.99
C LEU A 99 -19.78 3.29 -0.98
N GLN A 100 -20.91 3.98 -1.11
CA GLN A 100 -20.96 5.43 -1.17
C GLN A 100 -19.98 5.98 -2.21
N SER A 101 -19.23 7.04 -1.88
CA SER A 101 -18.22 7.63 -2.76
C SER A 101 -17.09 6.67 -3.19
N CYS A 102 -16.90 5.50 -2.55
CA CYS A 102 -15.94 4.49 -3.00
C CYS A 102 -16.34 3.85 -4.35
N SER A 103 -17.60 3.98 -4.77
CA SER A 103 -18.08 3.52 -6.09
C SER A 103 -17.55 4.37 -7.26
N LYS A 104 -17.23 5.65 -7.02
CA LYS A 104 -16.82 6.63 -8.06
C LYS A 104 -15.58 6.23 -8.88
N PRO A 105 -14.45 5.80 -8.27
CA PRO A 105 -13.31 5.33 -9.05
C PRO A 105 -13.65 4.11 -9.91
N LEU A 106 -14.56 3.25 -9.43
CA LEU A 106 -14.95 2.03 -10.14
C LEU A 106 -15.84 2.37 -11.35
N THR A 107 -16.87 3.21 -11.18
CA THR A 107 -17.70 3.66 -12.31
C THR A 107 -16.91 4.46 -13.33
N TYR A 108 -15.96 5.29 -12.89
CA TYR A 108 -15.02 5.97 -13.78
C TYR A 108 -14.14 4.99 -14.55
N GLY A 109 -13.62 3.94 -13.89
CA GLY A 109 -12.87 2.86 -14.55
C GLY A 109 -13.68 2.15 -15.64
N ILE A 110 -14.97 1.87 -15.39
CA ILE A 110 -15.88 1.27 -16.39
C ILE A 110 -16.12 2.23 -17.56
N ALA A 111 -16.32 3.52 -17.29
CA ALA A 111 -16.52 4.52 -18.33
C ALA A 111 -15.28 4.66 -19.22
N LEU A 112 -14.08 4.66 -18.63
CA LEU A 112 -12.83 4.63 -19.40
C LEU A 112 -12.72 3.37 -20.25
N GLU A 113 -12.96 2.19 -19.66
CA GLU A 113 -12.90 0.91 -20.38
C GLU A 113 -13.79 0.90 -21.62
N THR A 114 -15.02 1.38 -21.48
CA THR A 114 -16.06 1.31 -22.51
C THR A 114 -15.96 2.43 -23.55
N LEU A 115 -15.64 3.66 -23.13
CA LEU A 115 -15.71 4.84 -24.01
C LEU A 115 -14.35 5.41 -24.42
N GLY A 116 -13.27 5.06 -23.73
CA GLY A 116 -11.96 5.67 -23.98
C GLY A 116 -11.70 6.94 -23.18
N GLN A 117 -10.41 7.28 -23.02
CA GLN A 117 -9.98 8.46 -22.28
C GLN A 117 -10.46 9.77 -22.94
N GLU A 118 -10.35 9.86 -24.27
CA GLU A 118 -10.71 11.06 -25.03
C GLU A 118 -12.18 11.43 -24.86
N VAL A 119 -13.09 10.45 -24.98
CA VAL A 119 -14.53 10.68 -24.81
C VAL A 119 -14.84 11.09 -23.38
N VAL A 120 -14.37 10.33 -22.38
CA VAL A 120 -14.69 10.61 -20.97
C VAL A 120 -14.19 12.00 -20.54
N HIS A 121 -12.97 12.38 -20.93
CA HIS A 121 -12.41 13.69 -20.59
C HIS A 121 -12.84 14.84 -21.52
N GLY A 122 -13.55 14.51 -22.61
CA GLY A 122 -14.43 15.44 -23.29
C GLY A 122 -15.47 16.06 -22.34
N PHE A 123 -15.90 15.33 -21.30
CA PHE A 123 -16.95 15.75 -20.37
C PHE A 123 -16.46 16.07 -18.95
N VAL A 124 -15.47 15.33 -18.41
CA VAL A 124 -14.98 15.50 -17.03
C VAL A 124 -13.50 15.88 -17.02
N GLY A 125 -13.11 16.83 -16.17
CA GLY A 125 -11.72 17.23 -15.98
C GLY A 125 -10.83 16.18 -15.31
N GLN A 126 -9.58 16.55 -15.07
CA GLN A 126 -8.53 15.68 -14.54
C GLN A 126 -7.80 16.28 -13.33
N GLU A 127 -8.26 17.44 -12.85
CA GLU A 127 -7.53 18.22 -11.85
C GLU A 127 -8.30 18.29 -10.52
N PRO A 128 -7.58 18.43 -9.39
CA PRO A 128 -8.23 18.79 -8.13
C PRO A 128 -8.88 20.17 -8.26
N SER A 129 -10.01 20.37 -7.59
CA SER A 129 -10.72 21.67 -7.62
C SER A 129 -9.96 22.78 -6.90
N GLY A 130 -9.15 22.44 -5.88
CA GLY A 130 -8.56 23.42 -4.95
C GLY A 130 -9.61 24.18 -4.11
N ARG A 131 -10.87 23.72 -4.16
CA ARG A 131 -12.04 24.24 -3.46
C ARG A 131 -12.62 23.13 -2.61
N ASN A 132 -13.42 23.50 -1.61
CA ASN A 132 -14.14 22.50 -0.81
C ASN A 132 -14.96 21.60 -1.74
N PHE A 133 -14.93 20.29 -1.52
CA PHE A 133 -15.73 19.32 -2.29
C PHE A 133 -17.23 19.61 -2.21
N ASN A 134 -17.63 20.45 -1.25
CA ASN A 134 -18.98 20.90 -1.05
C ASN A 134 -19.43 22.10 -1.91
N GLU A 135 -18.53 22.73 -2.65
CA GLU A 135 -18.89 23.88 -3.50
C GLU A 135 -19.52 23.45 -4.84
N LEU A 136 -20.48 24.25 -5.33
CA LEU A 136 -21.13 24.06 -6.62
C LEU A 136 -20.35 24.81 -7.70
N VAL A 137 -19.20 24.26 -8.11
CA VAL A 137 -18.28 24.91 -9.04
C VAL A 137 -17.90 23.95 -10.17
N LEU A 138 -17.76 24.52 -11.37
CA LEU A 138 -17.20 23.87 -12.56
C LEU A 138 -15.83 24.49 -12.85
N ASP A 139 -15.01 23.78 -13.62
CA ASP A 139 -13.73 24.29 -14.09
C ASP A 139 -13.90 25.42 -15.13
N HIS A 140 -12.77 25.98 -15.57
CA HIS A 140 -12.73 27.05 -16.57
C HIS A 140 -13.34 26.65 -17.93
N ASN A 141 -13.42 25.36 -18.22
CA ASN A 141 -14.04 24.80 -19.42
C ASN A 141 -15.51 24.41 -19.21
N LYS A 142 -16.11 24.80 -18.08
CA LYS A 142 -17.48 24.44 -17.68
C LYS A 142 -17.69 22.93 -17.56
N LYS A 143 -16.68 22.20 -17.11
CA LYS A 143 -16.73 20.77 -16.81
C LYS A 143 -16.59 20.53 -15.30
N PRO A 144 -17.08 19.42 -14.75
CA PRO A 144 -16.69 18.98 -13.42
C PRO A 144 -15.17 18.78 -13.34
N HIS A 145 -14.55 19.21 -12.25
CA HIS A 145 -13.10 19.16 -12.08
C HIS A 145 -12.48 17.77 -12.25
N ASN A 146 -13.11 16.73 -11.70
CA ASN A 146 -12.64 15.35 -11.72
C ASN A 146 -13.78 14.37 -11.39
N PRO A 147 -13.65 13.06 -11.69
CA PRO A 147 -14.66 12.03 -11.40
C PRO A 147 -14.79 11.66 -9.91
N MET A 148 -13.87 12.10 -9.04
CA MET A 148 -13.88 11.73 -7.61
C MET A 148 -14.84 12.60 -6.78
N ILE A 149 -15.25 13.75 -7.31
CA ILE A 149 -16.29 14.63 -6.73
C ILE A 149 -17.69 14.26 -7.25
N ASN A 150 -18.74 14.73 -6.56
CA ASN A 150 -20.14 14.41 -6.91
C ASN A 150 -20.50 14.84 -8.33
N ALA A 151 -20.06 16.03 -8.77
CA ALA A 151 -20.34 16.56 -10.10
C ALA A 151 -19.82 15.61 -11.20
N GLY A 152 -18.55 15.23 -11.09
CA GLY A 152 -17.91 14.35 -12.06
C GLY A 152 -18.48 12.94 -12.02
N ALA A 153 -18.81 12.42 -10.83
CA ALA A 153 -19.42 11.11 -10.70
C ALA A 153 -20.83 11.04 -11.32
N ILE A 154 -21.67 12.06 -11.12
CA ILE A 154 -22.97 12.17 -11.80
C ILE A 154 -22.76 12.20 -13.31
N LEU A 155 -21.77 12.98 -13.78
CA LEU A 155 -21.49 13.09 -15.20
C LEU A 155 -20.99 11.75 -15.77
N VAL A 156 -20.08 11.04 -15.09
CA VAL A 156 -19.64 9.67 -15.44
C VAL A 156 -20.83 8.71 -15.53
N CYS A 157 -21.73 8.71 -14.55
CA CYS A 157 -22.95 7.90 -14.59
C CYS A 157 -23.83 8.24 -15.79
N SER A 158 -23.91 9.53 -16.17
CA SER A 158 -24.65 9.93 -17.37
C SER A 158 -24.00 9.44 -18.67
N LEU A 159 -22.67 9.37 -18.74
CA LEU A 159 -21.96 8.80 -19.89
C LEU A 159 -22.30 7.31 -20.03
N LEU A 160 -22.21 6.56 -18.92
CA LEU A 160 -22.57 5.15 -18.89
C LEU A 160 -24.04 4.90 -19.26
N LYS A 161 -24.96 5.73 -18.77
CA LYS A 161 -26.40 5.58 -19.08
C LYS A 161 -26.76 5.97 -20.51
N THR A 162 -26.09 6.97 -21.08
CA THR A 162 -26.49 7.61 -22.35
C THR A 162 -25.69 7.10 -23.56
N LEU A 163 -24.41 6.76 -23.38
CA LEU A 163 -23.49 6.46 -24.49
C LEU A 163 -23.11 4.98 -24.61
N VAL A 164 -23.11 4.23 -23.50
CA VAL A 164 -22.79 2.80 -23.50
C VAL A 164 -24.11 2.05 -23.59
N GLU A 165 -24.33 1.20 -24.61
CA GLU A 165 -25.54 0.37 -24.77
C GLU A 165 -26.83 1.18 -24.45
N ALA A 166 -27.06 2.24 -25.24
CA ALA A 166 -27.97 3.34 -24.91
C ALA A 166 -29.45 2.91 -24.80
N GLU A 167 -29.81 1.82 -25.48
CA GLU A 167 -31.12 1.18 -25.45
C GLU A 167 -31.44 0.46 -24.15
N MET A 168 -30.43 0.16 -23.31
CA MET A 168 -30.66 -0.48 -22.01
C MET A 168 -31.51 0.41 -21.08
N THR A 169 -32.50 -0.22 -20.47
CA THR A 169 -33.27 0.34 -19.37
C THR A 169 -32.38 0.66 -18.17
N LEU A 170 -32.89 1.46 -17.23
CA LEU A 170 -32.14 1.77 -16.00
C LEU A 170 -31.80 0.51 -15.19
N ALA A 171 -32.69 -0.47 -15.14
CA ALA A 171 -32.45 -1.74 -14.44
C ALA A 171 -31.33 -2.55 -15.09
N GLU A 172 -31.37 -2.71 -16.42
CA GLU A 172 -30.29 -3.39 -17.16
C GLU A 172 -28.95 -2.66 -17.02
N LYS A 173 -28.96 -1.33 -16.96
CA LYS A 173 -27.75 -0.53 -16.74
C LYS A 173 -27.16 -0.75 -15.34
N PHE A 174 -28.02 -0.90 -14.34
CA PHE A 174 -27.61 -1.25 -12.99
C PHE A 174 -27.00 -2.65 -12.94
N ASP A 175 -27.65 -3.65 -13.55
CA ASP A 175 -27.11 -5.02 -13.65
C ASP A 175 -25.77 -5.07 -14.37
N TYR A 176 -25.64 -4.34 -15.48
CA TYR A 176 -24.40 -4.19 -16.24
C TYR A 176 -23.26 -3.68 -15.34
N THR A 177 -23.53 -2.62 -14.57
CA THR A 177 -22.53 -1.99 -13.69
C THR A 177 -22.19 -2.89 -12.50
N MET A 178 -23.20 -3.49 -11.88
CA MET A 178 -23.04 -4.45 -10.78
C MET A 178 -22.24 -5.68 -11.22
N ASN A 179 -22.39 -6.12 -12.47
CA ASN A 179 -21.59 -7.21 -13.02
C ASN A 179 -20.11 -6.84 -13.14
N TYR A 180 -19.76 -5.61 -13.55
CA TYR A 180 -18.38 -5.15 -13.50
C TYR A 180 -17.81 -5.16 -12.08
N PHE A 181 -18.59 -4.69 -11.10
CA PHE A 181 -18.16 -4.71 -9.70
C PHE A 181 -17.94 -6.15 -9.22
N ARG A 182 -18.81 -7.09 -9.59
CA ARG A 182 -18.67 -8.52 -9.26
C ARG A 182 -17.40 -9.12 -9.85
N ARG A 183 -17.07 -8.78 -11.09
CA ARG A 183 -15.83 -9.20 -11.76
C ARG A 183 -14.59 -8.60 -11.07
N LEU A 184 -14.63 -7.32 -10.71
CA LEU A 184 -13.57 -6.65 -9.95
C LEU A 184 -13.34 -7.29 -8.57
N ALA A 185 -14.41 -7.76 -7.93
CA ALA A 185 -14.38 -8.42 -6.62
C ALA A 185 -14.11 -9.95 -6.69
N GLY A 186 -13.95 -10.52 -7.89
CA GLY A 186 -13.71 -11.95 -8.08
C GLY A 186 -14.85 -12.85 -7.58
N GLY A 187 -16.10 -12.38 -7.67
CA GLY A 187 -17.28 -13.14 -7.25
C GLY A 187 -17.61 -13.07 -5.75
N GLU A 188 -16.89 -12.25 -4.98
CA GLU A 188 -17.18 -11.98 -3.57
C GLU A 188 -18.52 -11.26 -3.34
N TYR A 189 -18.88 -11.11 -2.06
CA TYR A 189 -20.14 -10.48 -1.65
C TYR A 189 -20.32 -9.09 -2.27
N LEU A 190 -21.46 -8.93 -2.96
CA LEU A 190 -21.96 -7.67 -3.44
C LEU A 190 -23.48 -7.64 -3.30
N GLY A 191 -23.97 -6.60 -2.64
CA GLY A 191 -25.38 -6.38 -2.36
C GLY A 191 -25.87 -5.02 -2.83
N PHE A 192 -27.10 -4.69 -2.46
CA PHE A 192 -27.71 -3.40 -2.74
C PHE A 192 -28.64 -3.01 -1.60
N ASN A 193 -28.43 -1.81 -1.06
CA ASN A 193 -29.25 -1.29 0.03
C ASN A 193 -30.33 -0.35 -0.50
N ASN A 194 -31.52 -0.88 -0.74
CA ASN A 194 -32.64 -0.06 -1.20
C ASN A 194 -33.05 1.02 -0.18
N ALA A 195 -32.89 0.78 1.12
CA ALA A 195 -33.25 1.76 2.14
C ALA A 195 -32.31 2.99 2.10
N VAL A 196 -31.00 2.76 1.92
CA VAL A 196 -30.03 3.85 1.72
C VAL A 196 -30.32 4.56 0.41
N PHE A 197 -30.58 3.84 -0.68
CA PHE A 197 -30.94 4.45 -1.97
C PHE A 197 -32.13 5.42 -1.86
N LEU A 198 -33.21 4.99 -1.20
CA LEU A 198 -34.39 5.83 -1.02
C LEU A 198 -34.09 7.07 -0.18
N SER A 199 -33.34 6.92 0.92
CA SER A 199 -33.00 8.05 1.80
C SER A 199 -31.98 9.02 1.18
N GLU A 200 -30.98 8.51 0.46
CA GLU A 200 -30.05 9.35 -0.30
C GLU A 200 -30.80 10.15 -1.37
N ARG A 201 -31.73 9.51 -2.09
CA ARG A 201 -32.54 10.18 -3.12
C ARG A 201 -33.45 11.27 -2.54
N GLU A 202 -33.99 11.06 -1.33
CA GLU A 202 -34.84 12.04 -0.64
C GLU A 202 -34.02 13.22 -0.08
N ALA A 203 -32.81 12.97 0.41
CA ALA A 203 -31.91 13.98 0.97
C ALA A 203 -30.99 14.65 -0.08
N ALA A 204 -31.23 14.44 -1.38
CA ALA A 204 -30.32 14.76 -2.48
C ALA A 204 -30.41 16.19 -3.04
N ASP A 205 -30.99 17.16 -2.32
CA ASP A 205 -31.21 18.53 -2.82
C ASP A 205 -29.99 19.15 -3.50
N ARG A 206 -28.82 18.98 -2.87
CA ARG A 206 -27.55 19.50 -3.39
C ARG A 206 -27.10 18.79 -4.67
N ASN A 207 -27.28 17.48 -4.75
CA ASN A 207 -26.97 16.72 -5.95
C ASN A 207 -27.91 17.10 -7.11
N TYR A 208 -29.19 17.34 -6.83
CA TYR A 208 -30.13 17.86 -7.84
C TYR A 208 -29.79 19.27 -8.30
N ALA A 209 -29.46 20.19 -7.37
CA ALA A 209 -29.00 21.54 -7.70
C ALA A 209 -27.79 21.51 -8.65
N LEU A 210 -26.82 20.65 -8.33
CA LEU A 210 -25.65 20.42 -9.17
C LEU A 210 -26.01 19.83 -10.54
N GLY A 211 -26.94 18.88 -10.58
CA GLY A 211 -27.46 18.29 -11.82
C GLY A 211 -28.09 19.33 -12.74
N PHE A 212 -28.94 20.20 -12.19
CA PHE A 212 -29.54 21.31 -12.96
C PHE A 212 -28.50 22.33 -13.40
N TYR A 213 -27.55 22.68 -12.53
CA TYR A 213 -26.46 23.60 -12.84
C TYR A 213 -25.58 23.08 -14.00
N MET A 214 -25.22 21.80 -13.98
CA MET A 214 -24.48 21.14 -15.07
C MET A 214 -25.30 21.11 -16.37
N ARG A 215 -26.62 20.93 -16.29
CA ARG A 215 -27.51 20.92 -17.47
C ARG A 215 -27.58 22.28 -18.13
N GLU A 216 -27.71 23.35 -17.35
CA GLU A 216 -27.68 24.74 -17.85
C GLU A 216 -26.39 25.04 -18.62
N HIS A 217 -25.27 24.52 -18.13
CA HIS A 217 -23.96 24.68 -18.77
C HIS A 217 -23.68 23.68 -19.90
N LYS A 218 -24.66 22.84 -20.29
CA LYS A 218 -24.54 21.81 -21.34
C LYS A 218 -23.40 20.82 -21.08
N CYS A 219 -23.21 20.43 -19.82
CA CYS A 219 -22.16 19.48 -19.46
C CYS A 219 -22.48 18.04 -19.89
N TYR A 220 -23.75 17.70 -20.09
CA TYR A 220 -24.19 16.32 -20.37
C TYR A 220 -24.12 15.97 -21.86
N PRO A 221 -23.98 14.68 -22.21
CA PRO A 221 -24.23 14.22 -23.57
C PRO A 221 -25.63 14.60 -24.07
N ASP A 222 -25.77 14.65 -25.39
CA ASP A 222 -27.08 14.87 -26.00
C ASP A 222 -28.06 13.75 -25.60
N LYS A 223 -29.33 14.12 -25.41
CA LYS A 223 -30.43 13.22 -25.02
C LYS A 223 -30.34 12.63 -23.60
N THR A 224 -29.44 13.11 -22.75
CA THR A 224 -29.38 12.68 -21.35
C THR A 224 -30.67 13.01 -20.59
N ASN A 225 -31.28 11.99 -19.98
CA ASN A 225 -32.34 12.16 -18.99
C ASN A 225 -31.72 12.35 -17.59
N LEU A 226 -31.76 13.59 -17.09
CA LEU A 226 -31.16 13.93 -15.79
C LEU A 226 -31.74 13.08 -14.66
N LYS A 227 -33.06 12.86 -14.61
CA LYS A 227 -33.70 12.12 -13.51
C LYS A 227 -33.19 10.67 -13.44
N GLU A 228 -33.15 9.99 -14.59
CA GLU A 228 -32.62 8.63 -14.67
C GLU A 228 -31.12 8.57 -14.31
N CYS A 229 -30.34 9.56 -14.72
CA CYS A 229 -28.91 9.62 -14.37
C CYS A 229 -28.69 9.82 -12.87
N MET A 230 -29.53 10.64 -12.23
CA MET A 230 -29.49 10.85 -10.78
C MET A 230 -29.89 9.57 -10.03
N ASP A 231 -30.99 8.93 -10.43
CA ASP A 231 -31.40 7.64 -9.86
C ASP A 231 -30.30 6.58 -10.03
N PHE A 232 -29.68 6.49 -11.21
CA PHE A 232 -28.56 5.59 -11.48
C PHE A 232 -27.34 5.88 -10.59
N TYR A 233 -26.99 7.15 -10.42
CA TYR A 233 -25.91 7.58 -9.53
C TYR A 233 -26.18 7.17 -8.08
N PHE A 234 -27.39 7.39 -7.56
CA PHE A 234 -27.76 6.98 -6.21
C PHE A 234 -27.77 5.46 -6.04
N GLN A 235 -28.22 4.72 -7.06
CA GLN A 235 -28.13 3.26 -7.07
C GLN A 235 -26.68 2.79 -6.95
N CYS A 236 -25.75 3.39 -7.70
CA CYS A 236 -24.33 3.03 -7.64
C CYS A 236 -23.71 3.31 -6.26
N CYS A 237 -24.05 4.44 -5.63
CA CYS A 237 -23.59 4.77 -4.27
C CYS A 237 -24.17 3.83 -3.20
N SER A 238 -25.34 3.25 -3.45
CA SER A 238 -26.07 2.41 -2.49
C SER A 238 -25.80 0.91 -2.64
N MET A 239 -24.89 0.52 -3.54
CA MET A 239 -24.35 -0.85 -3.58
C MET A 239 -23.66 -1.18 -2.25
N GLU A 240 -23.77 -2.42 -1.81
CA GLU A 240 -23.16 -2.91 -0.58
C GLU A 240 -22.00 -3.85 -0.87
N ALA A 241 -20.96 -3.74 -0.06
CA ALA A 241 -19.82 -4.64 -0.04
C ALA A 241 -19.36 -4.80 1.42
N ASN A 242 -18.41 -5.68 1.65
CA ASN A 242 -17.68 -5.78 2.92
C ASN A 242 -16.19 -5.49 2.69
N CYS A 243 -15.37 -5.49 3.74
CA CYS A 243 -13.94 -5.21 3.57
C CYS A 243 -13.26 -6.24 2.65
N GLU A 244 -13.69 -7.49 2.70
CA GLU A 244 -13.08 -8.60 1.95
C GLU A 244 -13.30 -8.49 0.45
N SER A 245 -14.50 -8.10 0.02
CA SER A 245 -14.83 -7.83 -1.39
C SER A 245 -14.14 -6.55 -1.88
N MET A 246 -14.16 -5.49 -1.08
CA MET A 246 -13.50 -4.22 -1.45
C MET A 246 -11.97 -4.35 -1.51
N SER A 247 -11.34 -5.17 -0.68
CA SER A 247 -9.88 -5.39 -0.75
C SER A 247 -9.49 -6.10 -2.04
N VAL A 248 -10.32 -7.04 -2.52
CA VAL A 248 -10.15 -7.69 -3.84
C VAL A 248 -10.35 -6.68 -4.96
N MET A 249 -11.37 -5.82 -4.92
CA MET A 249 -11.54 -4.75 -5.91
C MET A 249 -10.33 -3.82 -5.97
N ALA A 250 -9.83 -3.38 -4.82
CA ALA A 250 -8.62 -2.56 -4.73
C ALA A 250 -7.40 -3.30 -5.30
N ALA A 251 -7.29 -4.61 -5.06
CA ALA A 251 -6.19 -5.43 -5.55
C ALA A 251 -6.27 -5.64 -7.07
N THR A 252 -7.47 -5.74 -7.63
CA THR A 252 -7.69 -5.71 -9.08
C THR A 252 -7.18 -4.40 -9.70
N LEU A 253 -7.41 -3.25 -9.04
CA LEU A 253 -6.80 -1.99 -9.46
C LEU A 253 -5.27 -2.00 -9.29
N ALA A 254 -4.75 -2.58 -8.19
CA ALA A 254 -3.31 -2.71 -7.98
C ALA A 254 -2.62 -3.59 -9.04
N ASN A 255 -3.34 -4.57 -9.58
CA ASN A 255 -2.86 -5.56 -10.55
C ASN A 255 -3.15 -5.18 -12.01
N GLY A 256 -3.26 -3.88 -12.31
CA GLY A 256 -3.43 -3.40 -13.68
C GLY A 256 -4.77 -3.81 -14.32
N GLY A 257 -5.79 -4.10 -13.52
CA GLY A 257 -7.14 -4.44 -13.97
C GLY A 257 -7.42 -5.94 -14.11
N ILE A 258 -6.46 -6.78 -13.71
CA ILE A 258 -6.62 -8.24 -13.64
C ILE A 258 -7.00 -8.65 -12.22
N CYS A 259 -8.12 -9.34 -12.05
CA CYS A 259 -8.57 -9.76 -10.73
C CYS A 259 -7.59 -10.81 -10.14
N PRO A 260 -7.04 -10.59 -8.93
CA PRO A 260 -5.97 -11.44 -8.40
C PRO A 260 -6.42 -12.84 -7.98
N ILE A 261 -7.72 -13.07 -7.83
CA ILE A 261 -8.28 -14.37 -7.40
C ILE A 261 -8.99 -15.14 -8.51
N THR A 262 -9.22 -14.51 -9.67
CA THR A 262 -9.83 -15.17 -10.85
C THR A 262 -8.96 -15.10 -12.11
N GLU A 263 -7.89 -14.30 -12.10
CA GLU A 263 -7.05 -13.97 -13.26
C GLU A 263 -7.81 -13.33 -14.44
N GLU A 264 -9.05 -12.91 -14.22
CA GLU A 264 -9.86 -12.27 -15.23
C GLU A 264 -9.38 -10.83 -15.48
N LYS A 265 -9.11 -10.47 -16.74
CA LYS A 265 -8.90 -9.08 -17.14
C LYS A 265 -10.24 -8.34 -17.17
N VAL A 266 -10.50 -7.51 -16.17
CA VAL A 266 -11.75 -6.75 -16.02
C VAL A 266 -11.66 -5.36 -16.63
N LEU A 267 -10.51 -4.70 -16.48
CA LEU A 267 -10.23 -3.36 -17.00
C LEU A 267 -8.86 -3.35 -17.69
N ARG A 268 -8.64 -2.47 -18.67
CA ARG A 268 -7.34 -2.31 -19.31
C ARG A 268 -6.37 -1.48 -18.45
N PRO A 269 -5.05 -1.74 -18.53
CA PRO A 269 -4.04 -1.04 -17.73
C PRO A 269 -4.04 0.48 -17.86
N ASP A 270 -4.31 1.03 -19.05
CA ASP A 270 -4.38 2.49 -19.24
C ASP A 270 -5.53 3.12 -18.45
N SER A 271 -6.70 2.48 -18.42
CA SER A 271 -7.83 2.94 -17.63
C SER A 271 -7.50 2.91 -16.13
N ILE A 272 -6.80 1.88 -15.67
CA ILE A 272 -6.35 1.75 -14.29
C ILE A 272 -5.36 2.84 -13.91
N ARG A 273 -4.39 3.15 -14.78
CA ARG A 273 -3.43 4.25 -14.56
C ARG A 273 -4.16 5.56 -14.31
N ASP A 274 -5.18 5.87 -15.11
CA ASP A 274 -5.91 7.13 -15.02
C ASP A 274 -6.78 7.17 -13.74
N VAL A 275 -7.46 6.06 -13.40
CA VAL A 275 -8.17 5.88 -12.12
C VAL A 275 -7.25 6.12 -10.93
N LEU A 276 -6.08 5.46 -10.89
CA LEU A 276 -5.14 5.56 -9.78
C LEU A 276 -4.48 6.93 -9.67
N SER A 277 -4.30 7.63 -10.79
CA SER A 277 -3.81 9.00 -10.81
C SER A 277 -4.80 9.94 -10.12
N LEU A 278 -6.08 9.83 -10.46
CA LEU A 278 -7.13 10.69 -9.88
C LEU A 278 -7.50 10.29 -8.45
N MET A 279 -7.41 9.00 -8.09
CA MET A 279 -7.50 8.58 -6.69
C MET A 279 -6.39 9.20 -5.84
N HIS A 280 -5.18 9.30 -6.37
CA HIS A 280 -4.05 9.91 -5.67
C HIS A 280 -4.26 11.41 -5.42
N SER A 281 -4.68 12.18 -6.42
CA SER A 281 -4.81 13.64 -6.29
C SER A 281 -6.16 14.14 -5.80
N CYS A 282 -7.23 13.34 -5.91
CA CYS A 282 -8.61 13.80 -5.71
C CYS A 282 -9.49 12.86 -4.86
N GLY A 283 -8.94 11.77 -4.32
CA GLY A 283 -9.74 10.69 -3.76
C GLY A 283 -10.21 10.85 -2.31
N MET A 284 -9.60 11.71 -1.52
CA MET A 284 -9.81 11.86 -0.07
C MET A 284 -10.47 13.18 0.32
N TYR A 285 -11.43 13.64 -0.49
CA TYR A 285 -12.10 14.93 -0.35
C TYR A 285 -11.08 16.08 -0.25
N ASP A 286 -11.28 17.05 0.64
CA ASP A 286 -10.38 18.18 0.81
C ASP A 286 -9.04 17.76 1.42
N TYR A 287 -8.96 16.56 2.03
CA TYR A 287 -7.72 15.98 2.54
C TYR A 287 -6.81 15.41 1.43
N SER A 288 -7.28 15.32 0.18
CA SER A 288 -6.54 14.65 -0.91
C SER A 288 -5.10 15.15 -1.08
N GLY A 289 -4.87 16.47 -1.02
CA GLY A 289 -3.52 17.03 -1.15
C GLY A 289 -2.59 16.64 0.01
N GLN A 290 -3.09 16.69 1.24
CA GLN A 290 -2.32 16.31 2.43
C GLN A 290 -2.10 14.79 2.49
N PHE A 291 -3.11 14.00 2.12
CA PHE A 291 -3.01 12.55 2.05
C PHE A 291 -1.98 12.12 1.00
N ALA A 292 -2.01 12.72 -0.20
CA ALA A 292 -1.03 12.47 -1.25
C ALA A 292 0.41 12.82 -0.81
N PHE A 293 0.58 13.85 0.03
CA PHE A 293 1.88 14.27 0.54
C PHE A 293 2.39 13.41 1.71
N LYS A 294 1.53 13.07 2.67
CA LYS A 294 1.92 12.32 3.89
C LYS A 294 1.93 10.82 3.67
N VAL A 295 0.89 10.30 3.03
CA VAL A 295 0.67 8.86 2.80
C VAL A 295 1.10 8.45 1.40
N GLY A 296 0.81 9.26 0.39
CA GLY A 296 1.29 9.03 -0.97
C GLY A 296 0.71 7.78 -1.66
N LEU A 297 -0.42 7.27 -1.17
CA LEU A 297 -1.12 6.13 -1.76
C LEU A 297 -2.39 6.59 -2.49
N PRO A 298 -2.74 6.02 -3.66
CA PRO A 298 -4.08 6.17 -4.22
C PRO A 298 -5.13 5.61 -3.27
N ALA A 299 -6.10 6.44 -2.88
CA ALA A 299 -7.20 6.01 -2.03
C ALA A 299 -8.50 6.71 -2.40
N LYS A 300 -9.63 6.14 -2.01
CA LYS A 300 -10.94 6.79 -2.07
C LYS A 300 -11.70 6.52 -0.78
N SER A 301 -12.14 7.58 -0.11
CA SER A 301 -13.03 7.47 1.06
C SER A 301 -14.51 7.56 0.69
N GLY A 302 -15.36 6.89 1.47
CA GLY A 302 -16.81 6.94 1.44
C GLY A 302 -17.38 7.37 2.80
N VAL A 303 -18.50 8.10 2.77
CA VAL A 303 -19.19 8.61 3.97
C VAL A 303 -19.79 7.52 4.85
N SER A 304 -19.80 6.26 4.38
CA SER A 304 -20.11 5.08 5.21
C SER A 304 -18.96 4.68 6.15
N GLY A 305 -17.81 5.35 6.06
CA GLY A 305 -16.60 5.01 6.80
C GLY A 305 -15.63 4.08 6.07
N GLY A 306 -15.98 3.67 4.85
CA GLY A 306 -15.14 2.82 4.01
C GLY A 306 -14.00 3.61 3.36
N MET A 307 -12.83 2.99 3.23
CA MET A 307 -11.73 3.48 2.42
C MET A 307 -11.20 2.37 1.52
N LEU A 308 -11.16 2.66 0.22
CA LEU A 308 -10.52 1.84 -0.80
C LEU A 308 -9.09 2.33 -0.98
N ILE A 309 -8.08 1.52 -0.67
CA ILE A 309 -6.66 1.90 -0.70
C ILE A 309 -5.92 0.97 -1.65
N VAL A 310 -5.11 1.53 -2.54
CA VAL A 310 -4.37 0.77 -3.55
C VAL A 310 -2.88 1.00 -3.41
N ILE A 311 -2.11 -0.08 -3.34
CA ILE A 311 -0.65 -0.05 -3.44
C ILE A 311 -0.29 -0.71 -4.78
N PRO A 312 -0.04 0.09 -5.84
CA PRO A 312 0.14 -0.43 -7.19
C PRO A 312 1.22 -1.51 -7.27
N ASN A 313 0.94 -2.59 -7.99
CA ASN A 313 1.79 -3.77 -8.14
C ASN A 313 2.11 -4.52 -6.83
N VAL A 314 1.36 -4.29 -5.75
CA VAL A 314 1.56 -4.99 -4.46
C VAL A 314 0.25 -5.55 -3.93
N MET A 315 -0.71 -4.69 -3.59
CA MET A 315 -1.95 -5.11 -2.92
C MET A 315 -3.03 -4.04 -2.95
N GLY A 316 -4.26 -4.49 -2.76
CA GLY A 316 -5.40 -3.67 -2.37
C GLY A 316 -5.72 -3.85 -0.89
N ILE A 317 -6.20 -2.78 -0.27
CA ILE A 317 -6.62 -2.76 1.13
C ILE A 317 -7.99 -2.08 1.21
N CYS A 318 -8.87 -2.63 2.03
CA CYS A 318 -10.06 -1.94 2.49
C CYS A 318 -10.01 -1.78 4.00
N THR A 319 -10.30 -0.58 4.47
CA THR A 319 -10.57 -0.30 5.89
C THR A 319 -11.97 0.24 6.04
N TRP A 320 -12.68 -0.14 7.10
CA TRP A 320 -14.02 0.37 7.37
C TRP A 320 -14.19 0.75 8.83
N SER A 321 -14.43 2.04 9.08
CA SER A 321 -14.89 2.54 10.37
C SER A 321 -15.87 3.70 10.19
N PRO A 322 -17.12 3.59 10.68
CA PRO A 322 -18.15 4.62 10.49
C PRO A 322 -17.81 6.04 10.98
N PRO A 323 -17.06 6.26 12.08
CA PRO A 323 -16.69 7.60 12.52
C PRO A 323 -15.80 8.34 11.51
N LEU A 324 -16.27 9.51 11.07
CA LEU A 324 -15.59 10.37 10.12
C LEU A 324 -14.96 11.59 10.79
N ASP A 325 -13.84 12.04 10.24
CA ASP A 325 -13.23 13.33 10.55
C ASP A 325 -14.08 14.49 9.99
N PHE A 326 -13.64 15.72 10.27
CA PHE A 326 -14.34 16.93 9.79
C PHE A 326 -14.28 17.11 8.27
N MET A 327 -13.40 16.39 7.56
CA MET A 327 -13.28 16.39 6.10
C MET A 327 -14.09 15.25 5.44
N GLY A 328 -14.73 14.38 6.24
CA GLY A 328 -15.55 13.27 5.77
C GLY A 328 -14.81 11.95 5.53
N ASN A 329 -13.55 11.82 5.97
CA ASN A 329 -12.77 10.58 5.86
C ASN A 329 -12.85 9.76 7.14
N SER A 330 -12.70 8.43 7.05
CA SER A 330 -12.68 7.57 8.25
C SER A 330 -11.46 7.85 9.13
N CYS A 331 -11.67 8.21 10.41
CA CYS A 331 -10.58 8.54 11.32
C CYS A 331 -9.57 7.39 11.47
N ARG A 332 -10.09 6.17 11.76
CA ARG A 332 -9.26 4.97 11.90
C ARG A 332 -8.62 4.56 10.58
N GLY A 333 -9.33 4.73 9.46
CA GLY A 333 -8.81 4.42 8.12
C GLY A 333 -7.62 5.29 7.71
N VAL A 334 -7.71 6.60 7.98
CA VAL A 334 -6.60 7.54 7.73
C VAL A 334 -5.40 7.22 8.63
N GLN A 335 -5.63 7.04 9.93
CA GLN A 335 -4.57 6.66 10.87
C GLN A 335 -3.86 5.37 10.45
N PHE A 336 -4.62 4.34 10.07
CA PHE A 336 -4.05 3.08 9.59
C PHE A 336 -3.11 3.29 8.40
N CYS A 337 -3.49 4.15 7.45
CA CYS A 337 -2.64 4.46 6.31
C CYS A 337 -1.33 5.16 6.72
N GLU A 338 -1.38 6.07 7.71
CA GLU A 338 -0.20 6.76 8.24
C GLU A 338 0.76 5.79 8.96
N GLU A 339 0.23 4.87 9.77
CA GLU A 339 1.03 3.81 10.41
C GLU A 339 1.70 2.90 9.37
N LEU A 340 0.94 2.51 8.35
CA LEU A 340 1.40 1.64 7.27
C LEU A 340 2.63 2.22 6.56
N VAL A 341 2.58 3.49 6.15
CA VAL A 341 3.70 4.13 5.42
C VAL A 341 4.84 4.58 6.31
N THR A 342 4.59 4.70 7.63
CA THR A 342 5.65 4.96 8.61
C THR A 342 6.56 3.75 8.74
N VAL A 343 5.97 2.54 8.77
CA VAL A 343 6.73 1.29 8.92
C VAL A 343 7.24 0.74 7.58
N PHE A 344 6.45 0.84 6.51
CA PHE A 344 6.77 0.25 5.21
C PHE A 344 7.07 1.30 4.14
N ASN A 345 7.96 0.95 3.20
CA ASN A 345 8.34 1.80 2.07
C ASN A 345 7.31 1.80 0.93
N PHE A 346 6.03 1.98 1.27
CA PHE A 346 4.91 1.96 0.32
C PHE A 346 4.53 3.34 -0.23
N HIS A 347 4.99 4.43 0.39
CA HIS A 347 4.74 5.76 -0.14
C HIS A 347 5.22 5.81 -1.60
N ARG A 348 4.41 6.36 -2.52
CA ARG A 348 4.71 6.34 -3.97
C ARG A 348 6.10 6.87 -4.32
N TYR A 349 6.59 7.84 -3.54
CA TYR A 349 7.89 8.49 -3.73
C TYR A 349 8.98 7.99 -2.77
N ASP A 350 8.75 6.92 -2.01
CA ASP A 350 9.81 6.28 -1.21
C ASP A 350 10.84 5.56 -2.10
N ASN A 351 12.09 5.53 -1.65
CA ASN A 351 13.17 4.88 -2.37
C ASN A 351 13.26 3.38 -2.05
N LEU A 352 13.13 2.53 -3.07
CA LEU A 352 13.19 1.08 -2.90
C LEU A 352 14.59 0.55 -2.53
N LYS A 353 15.67 1.30 -2.76
CA LYS A 353 17.05 0.88 -2.51
C LYS A 353 17.62 1.40 -1.20
N HIS A 354 17.30 2.65 -0.85
CA HIS A 354 17.97 3.42 0.21
C HIS A 354 17.03 3.86 1.35
N ALA A 355 15.82 3.32 1.46
CA ALA A 355 14.99 3.54 2.64
C ALA A 355 15.62 2.85 3.86
N THR A 356 16.42 3.58 4.64
CA THR A 356 17.25 3.02 5.72
C THR A 356 16.44 2.57 6.94
N ASN A 357 15.27 3.19 7.18
CA ASN A 357 14.48 2.97 8.41
C ASN A 357 13.12 2.29 8.16
N LYS A 358 12.77 1.99 6.90
CA LYS A 358 11.49 1.37 6.53
C LYS A 358 11.68 -0.06 6.07
N LYS A 359 10.65 -0.88 6.28
CA LYS A 359 10.62 -2.28 5.85
C LYS A 359 10.10 -2.38 4.42
N ASP A 360 10.62 -3.34 3.68
CA ASP A 360 10.11 -3.70 2.35
C ASP A 360 9.64 -5.15 2.35
N PRO A 361 8.32 -5.41 2.42
CA PRO A 361 7.78 -6.76 2.51
C PRO A 361 7.88 -7.51 1.18
N ARG A 362 8.29 -6.86 0.08
CA ARG A 362 8.53 -7.51 -1.22
C ARG A 362 9.84 -8.27 -1.26
N ARG A 363 10.75 -8.03 -0.32
CA ARG A 363 12.09 -8.63 -0.31
C ARG A 363 12.07 -9.95 0.46
N HIS A 364 12.79 -10.95 -0.04
CA HIS A 364 13.04 -12.18 0.72
C HIS A 364 13.94 -11.91 1.94
N LYS A 365 13.51 -12.36 3.12
CA LYS A 365 14.24 -12.21 4.41
C LYS A 365 15.69 -12.70 4.35
N TYR A 366 15.95 -13.81 3.67
CA TYR A 366 17.27 -14.45 3.64
C TYR A 366 18.15 -13.96 2.48
N GLU A 367 17.54 -13.61 1.35
CA GLU A 367 18.26 -13.15 0.17
C GLU A 367 18.91 -11.78 0.41
N THR A 368 18.24 -10.89 1.14
CA THR A 368 18.77 -9.54 1.41
C THR A 368 19.99 -9.52 2.29
N LYS A 369 19.96 -10.19 3.45
CA LYS A 369 21.10 -10.22 4.38
C LYS A 369 22.26 -11.04 3.82
N GLY A 370 21.97 -12.20 3.22
CA GLY A 370 22.99 -13.04 2.60
C GLY A 370 23.67 -12.34 1.42
N LEU A 371 22.90 -11.76 0.50
CA LEU A 371 23.45 -11.06 -0.66
C LEU A 371 24.18 -9.76 -0.26
N SER A 372 23.70 -9.02 0.74
CA SER A 372 24.41 -7.83 1.22
C SER A 372 25.74 -8.21 1.86
N ILE A 373 25.78 -9.28 2.66
CA ILE A 373 27.01 -9.85 3.22
C ILE A 373 27.95 -10.26 2.09
N VAL A 374 27.49 -11.06 1.14
CA VAL A 374 28.31 -11.55 0.03
C VAL A 374 28.86 -10.39 -0.79
N ASN A 375 28.06 -9.38 -1.12
CA ASN A 375 28.51 -8.21 -1.87
C ASN A 375 29.53 -7.37 -1.11
N LEU A 376 29.33 -7.17 0.20
CA LEU A 376 30.28 -6.48 1.07
C LEU A 376 31.61 -7.23 1.13
N LEU A 377 31.55 -8.54 1.40
CA LEU A 377 32.72 -9.40 1.53
C LEU A 377 33.48 -9.56 0.21
N PHE A 378 32.77 -9.66 -0.91
CA PHE A 378 33.39 -9.68 -2.25
C PHE A 378 34.10 -8.36 -2.56
N SER A 379 33.49 -7.22 -2.20
CA SER A 379 34.12 -5.89 -2.37
C SER A 379 35.38 -5.76 -1.51
N ALA A 380 35.37 -6.36 -0.31
CA ALA A 380 36.51 -6.39 0.59
C ALA A 380 37.65 -7.29 0.07
N ALA A 381 37.32 -8.49 -0.43
CA ALA A 381 38.28 -9.43 -1.01
C ALA A 381 38.92 -8.89 -2.30
N SER A 382 38.16 -8.18 -3.14
CA SER A 382 38.68 -7.58 -4.37
C SER A 382 39.49 -6.29 -4.16
N GLY A 383 39.44 -5.71 -2.95
CA GLY A 383 40.10 -4.43 -2.64
C GLY A 383 39.40 -3.21 -3.22
N ASP A 384 38.12 -3.30 -3.60
CA ASP A 384 37.35 -2.17 -4.14
C ASP A 384 36.93 -1.20 -3.03
N LEU A 385 37.84 -0.28 -2.69
CA LEU A 385 37.60 0.78 -1.72
C LEU A 385 36.42 1.67 -2.11
N ALA A 386 36.15 1.88 -3.40
CA ALA A 386 35.04 2.71 -3.85
C ALA A 386 33.69 2.02 -3.58
N ALA A 387 33.59 0.70 -3.78
CA ALA A 387 32.44 -0.09 -3.35
C ALA A 387 32.26 -0.08 -1.83
N LEU A 388 33.33 -0.26 -1.05
CA LEU A 388 33.27 -0.21 0.42
C LEU A 388 32.78 1.15 0.94
N ARG A 389 33.24 2.26 0.34
CA ARG A 389 32.73 3.61 0.63
C ARG A 389 31.24 3.74 0.30
N ARG A 390 30.79 3.20 -0.84
CA ARG A 390 29.37 3.19 -1.21
C ARG A 390 28.52 2.38 -0.23
N HIS A 391 29.00 1.21 0.22
CA HIS A 391 28.32 0.39 1.22
C HIS A 391 28.16 1.15 2.55
N LYS A 392 29.23 1.77 3.05
CA LYS A 392 29.17 2.59 4.28
C LYS A 392 28.22 3.79 4.13
N LEU A 393 28.29 4.51 3.01
CA LEU A 393 27.40 5.64 2.72
C LEU A 393 25.93 5.22 2.61
N SER A 394 25.65 3.99 2.21
CA SER A 394 24.29 3.43 2.16
C SER A 394 23.73 3.03 3.53
N GLY A 395 24.49 3.23 4.62
CA GLY A 395 24.10 2.85 5.98
C GLY A 395 24.26 1.35 6.27
N MET A 396 25.02 0.61 5.45
CA MET A 396 25.26 -0.81 5.66
C MET A 396 26.04 -1.04 6.95
N ASP A 397 25.62 -2.02 7.74
CA ASP A 397 26.38 -2.52 8.88
C ASP A 397 27.64 -3.23 8.37
N MET A 398 28.81 -2.63 8.63
CA MET A 398 30.10 -3.12 8.17
C MET A 398 30.67 -4.24 9.06
N THR A 399 29.97 -4.59 10.14
CA THR A 399 30.36 -5.66 11.08
C THR A 399 29.82 -7.03 10.69
N LEU A 400 28.98 -7.10 9.65
CA LEU A 400 28.39 -8.35 9.18
C LEU A 400 29.45 -9.38 8.76
N CYS A 401 29.15 -10.66 8.99
CA CYS A 401 30.02 -11.79 8.70
C CYS A 401 29.35 -12.89 7.87
N ASP A 402 30.15 -13.71 7.19
CA ASP A 402 29.67 -14.90 6.48
C ASP A 402 29.36 -16.07 7.43
N TYR A 403 29.02 -17.23 6.85
CA TYR A 403 28.74 -18.46 7.60
C TYR A 403 29.96 -18.95 8.41
N ASP A 404 31.18 -18.58 8.02
CA ASP A 404 32.43 -18.90 8.71
C ASP A 404 32.79 -17.85 9.79
N GLY A 405 31.93 -16.85 10.02
CA GLY A 405 32.19 -15.79 11.01
C GLY A 405 33.21 -14.76 10.55
N ARG A 406 33.63 -14.77 9.28
CA ARG A 406 34.60 -13.82 8.75
C ARG A 406 33.91 -12.52 8.37
N THR A 407 34.43 -11.41 8.90
CA THR A 407 34.00 -10.06 8.55
C THR A 407 34.76 -9.53 7.33
N ALA A 408 34.32 -8.40 6.78
CA ALA A 408 35.03 -7.72 5.69
C ALA A 408 36.49 -7.40 6.05
N LEU A 409 36.77 -7.13 7.33
CA LEU A 409 38.13 -6.88 7.82
C LEU A 409 39.03 -8.12 7.74
N HIS A 410 38.50 -9.32 7.97
CA HIS A 410 39.27 -10.57 7.80
C HIS A 410 39.73 -10.72 6.35
N LEU A 411 38.83 -10.49 5.39
CA LEU A 411 39.14 -10.63 3.96
C LEU A 411 40.11 -9.55 3.46
N CYS A 412 39.91 -8.29 3.85
CA CYS A 412 40.87 -7.21 3.55
C CYS A 412 42.27 -7.55 4.10
N ALA A 413 42.33 -8.15 5.29
CA ALA A 413 43.58 -8.47 5.96
C ALA A 413 44.30 -9.68 5.35
N ALA A 414 43.56 -10.73 4.99
CA ALA A 414 44.08 -11.92 4.30
C ALA A 414 44.63 -11.58 2.90
N GLU A 415 43.91 -10.75 2.14
CA GLU A 415 44.31 -10.37 0.78
C GLU A 415 45.40 -9.28 0.74
N GLY A 416 45.57 -8.52 1.83
CA GLY A 416 46.61 -7.52 1.98
C GLY A 416 46.22 -6.11 1.51
N HIS A 417 44.92 -5.81 1.42
CA HIS A 417 44.39 -4.52 0.95
C HIS A 417 44.48 -3.44 2.04
N LEU A 418 45.68 -2.86 2.26
CA LEU A 418 45.96 -1.91 3.34
C LEU A 418 44.96 -0.73 3.39
N HIS A 419 44.66 -0.10 2.24
CA HIS A 419 43.71 1.02 2.20
C HIS A 419 42.30 0.64 2.64
N CYS A 420 41.87 -0.60 2.35
CA CYS A 420 40.58 -1.11 2.80
C CYS A 420 40.59 -1.42 4.30
N VAL A 421 41.71 -1.93 4.85
CA VAL A 421 41.90 -2.14 6.29
C VAL A 421 41.82 -0.81 7.06
N ILE A 422 42.53 0.21 6.59
CA ILE A 422 42.49 1.57 7.18
C ILE A 422 41.05 2.09 7.17
N PHE A 423 40.36 2.01 6.04
CA PHE A 423 38.98 2.46 5.92
C PHE A 423 38.02 1.72 6.86
N MET A 424 38.18 0.40 7.02
CA MET A 424 37.34 -0.41 7.90
C MET A 424 37.53 -0.07 9.38
N LEU A 425 38.77 0.21 9.80
CA LEU A 425 39.09 0.52 11.19
C LEU A 425 38.77 1.97 11.55
N GLU A 426 39.31 2.93 10.80
CA GLU A 426 39.21 4.35 11.11
C GLU A 426 37.83 4.92 10.80
N GLN A 427 37.26 4.59 9.64
CA GLN A 427 36.04 5.23 9.15
C GLN A 427 34.79 4.40 9.42
N CYS A 428 34.91 3.06 9.43
CA CYS A 428 33.76 2.19 9.68
C CYS A 428 33.62 1.77 11.15
N GLY A 429 34.70 1.81 11.94
CA GLY A 429 34.70 1.41 13.36
C GLY A 429 34.52 -0.10 13.57
N VAL A 430 34.94 -0.93 12.61
CA VAL A 430 34.79 -2.39 12.71
C VAL A 430 35.75 -2.95 13.78
N PRO A 431 35.31 -3.86 14.67
CA PRO A 431 36.19 -4.43 15.69
C PRO A 431 37.39 -5.16 15.09
N HIS A 432 38.59 -4.81 15.53
CA HIS A 432 39.85 -5.37 15.02
C HIS A 432 40.13 -6.81 15.51
N ASN A 433 39.43 -7.25 16.56
CA ASN A 433 39.65 -8.50 17.30
C ASN A 433 38.52 -9.52 17.13
N SER A 434 37.58 -9.30 16.21
CA SER A 434 36.55 -10.29 15.88
C SER A 434 37.21 -11.63 15.50
N LYS A 435 36.63 -12.73 15.96
CA LYS A 435 37.14 -14.09 15.69
C LYS A 435 36.23 -14.79 14.69
N ASP A 436 36.83 -15.45 13.72
CA ASP A 436 36.13 -16.36 12.82
C ASP A 436 35.82 -17.71 13.50
N ARG A 437 35.24 -18.65 12.74
CA ARG A 437 34.91 -20.02 13.18
C ARG A 437 36.14 -20.80 13.68
N TRP A 438 37.33 -20.48 13.20
CA TRP A 438 38.58 -21.14 13.60
C TRP A 438 39.30 -20.40 14.74
N GLY A 439 38.71 -19.33 15.27
CA GLY A 439 39.30 -18.52 16.32
C GLY A 439 40.37 -17.55 15.83
N ASN A 440 40.53 -17.39 14.52
CA ASN A 440 41.48 -16.46 13.92
C ASN A 440 40.91 -15.04 13.93
N THR A 441 41.77 -14.08 14.26
CA THR A 441 41.49 -12.65 14.10
C THR A 441 41.97 -12.17 12.73
N PRO A 442 41.56 -10.97 12.27
CA PRO A 442 42.12 -10.37 11.06
C PRO A 442 43.65 -10.25 11.09
N LEU A 443 44.24 -10.05 12.28
CA LEU A 443 45.69 -10.03 12.45
C LEU A 443 46.29 -11.43 12.22
N ASN A 444 45.66 -12.50 12.72
CA ASN A 444 46.12 -13.87 12.49
C ASN A 444 46.05 -14.24 11.01
N GLU A 445 44.99 -13.84 10.32
CA GLU A 445 44.84 -14.03 8.87
C GLU A 445 45.96 -13.31 8.10
N ALA A 446 46.20 -12.04 8.39
CA ALA A 446 47.29 -11.28 7.76
C ALA A 446 48.68 -11.90 8.02
N MET A 447 48.90 -12.48 9.22
CA MET A 447 50.16 -13.20 9.53
C MET A 447 50.28 -14.51 8.78
N THR A 448 49.19 -15.30 8.70
CA THR A 448 49.15 -16.59 7.99
C THR A 448 49.45 -16.42 6.51
N PHE A 449 48.89 -15.38 5.87
CA PHE A 449 49.11 -15.07 4.45
C PHE A 449 50.33 -14.15 4.19
N GLY A 450 51.12 -13.82 5.22
CA GLY A 450 52.37 -13.07 5.07
C GLY A 450 52.22 -11.60 4.62
N ARG A 451 51.11 -10.94 4.98
CA ARG A 451 50.81 -9.55 4.57
C ARG A 451 51.48 -8.52 5.50
N VAL A 452 52.80 -8.36 5.38
CA VAL A 452 53.66 -7.57 6.30
C VAL A 452 53.13 -6.16 6.60
N GLN A 453 52.70 -5.40 5.57
CA GLN A 453 52.22 -4.03 5.74
C GLN A 453 50.94 -3.96 6.59
N VAL A 454 50.01 -4.89 6.36
CA VAL A 454 48.76 -4.99 7.13
C VAL A 454 49.03 -5.47 8.56
N VAL A 455 49.92 -6.45 8.74
CA VAL A 455 50.32 -6.95 10.07
C VAL A 455 50.91 -5.82 10.92
N HIS A 456 51.79 -5.00 10.34
CA HIS A 456 52.36 -3.85 11.04
C HIS A 456 51.26 -2.88 11.46
N TYR A 457 50.39 -2.47 10.53
CA TYR A 457 49.31 -1.53 10.83
C TYR A 457 48.33 -2.04 11.90
N LEU A 458 47.88 -3.31 11.80
CA LEU A 458 46.97 -3.91 12.78
C LEU A 458 47.60 -4.04 14.18
N LYS A 459 48.90 -4.34 14.27
CA LYS A 459 49.62 -4.38 15.56
C LYS A 459 49.73 -2.99 16.19
N GLU A 460 50.02 -1.97 15.39
CA GLU A 460 50.09 -0.59 15.88
C GLU A 460 48.70 -0.09 16.32
N TRP A 461 47.64 -0.40 15.55
CA TRP A 461 46.26 -0.10 15.94
C TRP A 461 45.89 -0.73 17.29
N ALA A 462 46.25 -2.00 17.51
CA ALA A 462 45.96 -2.71 18.75
C ALA A 462 46.71 -2.12 19.97
N LYS A 463 47.93 -1.59 19.79
CA LYS A 463 48.69 -0.92 20.86
C LYS A 463 48.17 0.47 21.21
N GLY A 464 47.50 1.14 20.27
CA GLY A 464 46.97 2.49 20.43
C GLY A 464 45.61 2.56 21.14
N LEU A 465 44.96 1.42 21.41
CA LEU A 465 43.69 1.36 22.14
C LEU A 465 43.93 1.35 23.66
N PRO A 466 43.18 2.13 24.46
CA PRO A 466 43.27 2.03 25.91
C PRO A 466 42.90 0.62 26.35
N SER A 467 43.72 0.02 27.22
CA SER A 467 43.50 -1.33 27.74
C SER A 467 42.15 -1.41 28.46
N GLU A 468 41.26 -2.28 28.00
CA GLU A 468 40.04 -2.64 28.73
C GLU A 468 40.44 -3.22 30.10
N GLY A 469 40.37 -2.39 31.15
CA GLY A 469 40.82 -2.80 32.48
C GLY A 469 40.98 -1.73 33.56
N GLU A 470 40.28 -0.60 33.53
CA GLU A 470 40.14 0.25 34.73
C GLU A 470 38.68 0.68 34.94
N PRO A 471 38.12 0.54 36.16
CA PRO A 471 36.75 0.96 36.44
C PRO A 471 36.66 2.50 36.44
N ASP A 472 35.61 3.00 35.79
CA ASP A 472 35.26 4.42 35.66
C ASP A 472 35.51 5.23 36.95
N LYS A 473 36.36 6.25 36.85
CA LYS A 473 36.30 7.38 37.78
C LYS A 473 35.12 8.26 37.39
N PRO A 474 34.27 8.69 38.35
CA PRO A 474 33.11 9.51 38.03
C PRO A 474 33.53 10.89 37.50
N ILE A 475 32.89 11.30 36.42
CA ILE A 475 32.99 12.64 35.82
C ILE A 475 32.37 13.65 36.80
N PRO A 476 33.02 14.80 37.11
CA PRO A 476 32.39 15.83 37.92
C PRO A 476 31.25 16.50 37.15
N SER A 477 30.11 16.64 37.82
CA SER A 477 28.91 17.34 37.36
C SER A 477 29.23 18.77 36.93
N VAL A 478 28.91 19.10 35.67
CA VAL A 478 28.91 20.48 35.18
C VAL A 478 27.68 21.19 35.74
N GLU A 479 27.92 22.19 36.59
CA GLU A 479 26.92 23.12 37.07
C GLU A 479 26.28 23.88 35.91
N ALA A 480 24.94 23.91 35.92
CA ALA A 480 24.14 24.70 35.02
C ALA A 480 24.42 26.19 35.24
N THR A 481 24.98 26.85 34.23
CA THR A 481 25.00 28.31 34.18
C THR A 481 23.63 28.82 33.78
N SER A 482 23.09 29.69 34.63
CA SER A 482 21.85 30.44 34.46
C SER A 482 21.94 31.45 33.31
N PRO A 483 20.82 31.82 32.68
CA PRO A 483 20.79 32.82 31.62
C PRO A 483 20.57 34.23 32.20
N LEU A 484 21.27 35.22 31.66
CA LEU A 484 21.01 36.65 31.88
C LEU A 484 21.50 37.44 30.65
N PRO A 485 20.94 38.63 30.36
CA PRO A 485 19.55 39.10 30.50
C PRO A 485 18.83 39.22 29.14
#